data_AF-A0AAF0J6B3-F1
#
_entry.id   AF-A0AAF0J6B3-F1
#
_cell.length_a   1.000
_cell.length_b   1.000
_cell.length_c   1.000
_cell.angle_alpha   90.00
_cell.angle_beta   90.00
_cell.angle_gamma   90.00
#
_symmetry.space_group_name_H-M   'P 1'
#
loop_
_entity.id
_entity.type
_entity.pdbx_description
1 polymer ?
#
loop_
_entity_poly.entity_id
_entity_poly.type
_entity_poly.pdbx_seq_one_letter_code
_entity_poly.pdbx_strand_id
1 'polypeptide(L)'
;MGDFHRYYSGEKEAPILTLVIGGNHEASNYMWELYYGGWLAPNIYYLGAAGCVEVGGITIGAASGIFKEHDFTRGHFERMPYNDSEMRSIYHTRQFDMAKLGLLESPTVFMSHDWPLGIERYGDLEWLLRVKPFFRDEVEHNSLGSPPLWNLLQILKPRYWFSAHLHVQYAACVRHANESNAEAINICDSDDDDEPAVIPMHEQTDFMALSKCTRRGGFLHFFDVPSPEDALLNFRGSGDRPEVSLRFNKRWLAITKALHPYFSLTHRQTSIPPAHELRAAVEASLKELEERTLQSSVLSDPLDVRNVQQFEHTAPVHSPDITMHSAPPRLYDNPQTSAFCQLVCIDNVLLHTQMSANAGV
;
A
#
# COMPACT_ATOMS: atom_id res chain seq x y z
N MET A 1 -20.47 -2.53 1.45
CA MET A 1 -19.75 -2.72 2.73
C MET A 1 -20.73 -3.22 3.77
N GLY A 2 -20.54 -4.44 4.29
CA GLY A 2 -21.44 -5.06 5.28
C GLY A 2 -21.36 -4.37 6.64
N ASP A 3 -20.54 -4.91 7.53
CA ASP A 3 -20.55 -4.53 8.96
C ASP A 3 -19.66 -3.32 9.31
N PHE A 4 -18.93 -2.75 8.34
CA PHE A 4 -17.93 -1.70 8.60
C PHE A 4 -18.50 -0.45 9.28
N HIS A 5 -19.75 -0.05 8.96
CA HIS A 5 -20.41 1.10 9.57
C HIS A 5 -20.46 1.02 11.11
N ARG A 6 -20.48 -0.19 11.68
CA ARG A 6 -20.47 -0.42 13.14
C ARG A 6 -19.11 -0.07 13.75
N TYR A 7 -18.02 -0.34 13.04
CA TYR A 7 -16.68 0.06 13.46
C TYR A 7 -16.48 1.57 13.30
N TYR A 8 -16.91 2.12 12.17
CA TYR A 8 -16.88 3.57 11.94
C TYR A 8 -17.65 4.30 13.05
N SER A 9 -18.85 3.83 13.42
CA SER A 9 -19.66 4.44 14.48
C SER A 9 -19.12 4.31 15.92
N GLY A 10 -18.17 3.40 16.15
CA GLY A 10 -17.71 3.02 17.49
C GLY A 10 -18.59 1.99 18.22
N GLU A 11 -19.64 1.46 17.60
CA GLU A 11 -20.42 0.32 18.14
C GLU A 11 -19.55 -0.94 18.28
N LYS A 12 -18.54 -1.08 17.41
CA LYS A 12 -17.52 -2.14 17.47
C LYS A 12 -16.13 -1.53 17.41
N GLU A 13 -15.19 -2.21 18.04
CA GLU A 13 -13.76 -1.92 17.94
C GLU A 13 -13.03 -3.16 17.43
N ALA A 14 -12.03 -2.97 16.55
CA ALA A 14 -11.20 -4.09 16.13
C ALA A 14 -10.28 -4.51 17.29
N PRO A 15 -10.27 -5.79 17.69
CA PRO A 15 -9.54 -6.22 18.89
C PRO A 15 -8.01 -6.29 18.69
N ILE A 16 -7.56 -6.14 17.43
CA ILE A 16 -6.17 -6.27 17.02
C ILE A 16 -5.90 -5.21 15.96
N LEU A 17 -4.66 -4.71 15.91
CA LEU A 17 -4.23 -3.86 14.80
C LEU A 17 -4.47 -4.59 13.48
N THR A 18 -5.27 -3.98 12.62
CA THR A 18 -5.71 -4.53 11.35
C THR A 18 -5.25 -3.59 10.24
N LEU A 19 -4.23 -4.00 9.48
CA LEU A 19 -3.83 -3.31 8.27
C LEU A 19 -4.72 -3.72 7.10
N VAL A 20 -5.15 -2.74 6.29
CA VAL A 20 -6.07 -2.94 5.17
C VAL A 20 -5.50 -2.29 3.91
N ILE A 21 -5.71 -2.95 2.77
CA ILE A 21 -5.50 -2.40 1.43
C ILE A 21 -6.83 -2.40 0.68
N GLY A 22 -6.97 -1.54 -0.32
CA GLY A 22 -8.19 -1.42 -1.10
C GLY A 22 -8.27 -2.51 -2.17
N GLY A 23 -9.45 -3.10 -2.35
CA GLY A 23 -9.77 -3.93 -3.50
C GLY A 23 -10.65 -3.21 -4.53
N ASN A 24 -11.52 -3.95 -5.19
CA ASN A 24 -12.47 -3.43 -6.18
C ASN A 24 -13.91 -3.27 -5.64
N HIS A 25 -14.11 -3.43 -4.32
CA HIS A 25 -15.41 -3.34 -3.64
C HIS A 25 -15.34 -2.45 -2.40
N GLU A 26 -14.97 -1.19 -2.61
CA GLU A 26 -14.68 -0.25 -1.52
C GLU A 26 -15.63 0.95 -1.50
N ALA A 27 -15.67 1.66 -0.37
CA ALA A 27 -16.15 3.05 -0.34
C ALA A 27 -15.03 3.95 -0.86
N SER A 28 -14.90 3.98 -2.20
CA SER A 28 -13.75 4.61 -2.87
C SER A 28 -13.61 6.10 -2.54
N ASN A 29 -14.71 6.81 -2.27
CA ASN A 29 -14.66 8.20 -1.81
C ASN A 29 -13.93 8.33 -0.46
N TYR A 30 -14.25 7.47 0.51
CA TYR A 30 -13.62 7.52 1.83
C TYR A 30 -12.16 7.03 1.79
N MET A 31 -11.86 6.01 0.99
CA MET A 31 -10.48 5.59 0.77
C MET A 31 -9.65 6.65 0.03
N TRP A 32 -10.27 7.44 -0.85
CA TRP A 32 -9.61 8.54 -1.55
C TRP A 32 -9.22 9.68 -0.60
N GLU A 33 -10.08 10.01 0.38
CA GLU A 33 -9.75 10.95 1.46
C GLU A 33 -8.47 10.55 2.20
N LEU A 34 -8.16 9.25 2.26
CA LEU A 34 -7.01 8.63 2.91
C LEU A 34 -6.01 8.05 1.90
N TYR A 35 -5.82 8.70 0.74
CA TYR A 35 -4.90 8.24 -0.31
C TYR A 35 -3.49 7.91 0.21
N TYR A 36 -2.96 8.69 1.16
CA TYR A 36 -1.63 8.46 1.79
C TYR A 36 -1.66 7.47 2.97
N GLY A 37 -2.81 6.89 3.27
CA GLY A 37 -3.04 6.03 4.43
C GLY A 37 -3.58 6.77 5.65
N GLY A 38 -4.22 6.03 6.54
CA GLY A 38 -4.81 6.54 7.78
C GLY A 38 -5.79 5.55 8.42
N TRP A 39 -6.25 5.89 9.62
CA TRP A 39 -7.22 5.11 10.37
C TRP A 39 -8.61 5.22 9.73
N LEU A 40 -9.15 4.07 9.31
CA LEU A 40 -10.54 3.93 8.86
C LEU A 40 -11.51 3.85 10.06
N ALA A 41 -11.02 3.31 11.16
CA ALA A 41 -11.68 3.17 12.46
C ALA A 41 -10.59 2.85 13.51
N PRO A 42 -10.89 2.89 14.82
CA PRO A 42 -9.93 2.46 15.84
C PRO A 42 -9.40 1.05 15.56
N ASN A 43 -8.06 0.91 15.59
CA ASN A 43 -7.32 -0.32 15.24
C ASN A 43 -7.46 -0.84 13.79
N ILE A 44 -8.06 -0.07 12.87
CA ILE A 44 -8.15 -0.42 11.44
C ILE A 44 -7.42 0.65 10.62
N TYR A 45 -6.23 0.33 10.12
CA TYR A 45 -5.38 1.25 9.38
C TYR A 45 -5.33 0.90 7.89
N TYR A 46 -5.71 1.85 7.03
CA TYR A 46 -5.58 1.74 5.59
C TYR A 46 -4.18 2.19 5.15
N LEU A 47 -3.50 1.39 4.34
CA LEU A 47 -2.15 1.69 3.85
C LEU A 47 -2.11 2.72 2.71
N GLY A 48 -3.27 3.19 2.22
CA GLY A 48 -3.35 4.12 1.10
C GLY A 48 -3.44 3.41 -0.25
N ALA A 49 -3.45 4.21 -1.33
CA ALA A 49 -3.44 3.67 -2.70
C ALA A 49 -2.18 2.83 -2.97
N ALA A 50 -1.07 3.26 -2.38
CA ALA A 50 0.15 2.50 -2.15
C ALA A 50 0.74 2.96 -0.82
N GLY A 51 1.46 2.09 -0.11
CA GLY A 51 1.99 2.40 1.21
C GLY A 51 3.13 1.49 1.64
N CYS A 52 3.90 1.96 2.62
CA CYS A 52 4.85 1.14 3.34
C CYS A 52 4.97 1.63 4.80
N VAL A 53 4.86 0.70 5.74
CA VAL A 53 4.90 0.94 7.19
C VAL A 53 5.77 -0.09 7.88
N GLU A 54 6.11 0.18 9.14
CA GLU A 54 6.83 -0.74 10.02
C GLU A 54 5.89 -1.18 11.14
N VAL A 55 5.71 -2.49 11.31
CA VAL A 55 4.88 -3.09 12.37
C VAL A 55 5.75 -3.98 13.23
N GLY A 56 5.98 -3.62 14.50
CA GLY A 56 6.90 -4.37 15.35
C GLY A 56 8.30 -4.50 14.71
N GLY A 57 8.78 -3.46 14.04
CA GLY A 57 10.04 -3.50 13.29
C GLY A 57 10.04 -4.32 11.99
N ILE A 58 8.91 -4.89 11.56
CA ILE A 58 8.77 -5.60 10.28
C ILE A 58 8.27 -4.62 9.21
N THR A 59 8.98 -4.51 8.09
CA THR A 59 8.59 -3.66 6.96
C THR A 59 7.50 -4.32 6.12
N ILE A 60 6.37 -3.64 5.97
CA ILE A 60 5.21 -4.09 5.20
C ILE A 60 4.93 -3.08 4.09
N GLY A 61 5.14 -3.50 2.84
CA GLY A 61 4.77 -2.75 1.63
C GLY A 61 3.39 -3.18 1.10
N ALA A 62 2.69 -2.27 0.44
CA ALA A 62 1.35 -2.54 -0.06
C ALA A 62 0.96 -1.77 -1.32
N ALA A 63 0.19 -2.44 -2.18
CA ALA A 63 -0.44 -1.88 -3.37
C ALA A 63 -1.95 -2.16 -3.35
N SER A 64 -2.76 -1.10 -3.36
CA SER A 64 -4.22 -1.20 -3.45
C SER A 64 -4.70 -1.27 -4.90
N GLY A 65 -5.90 -1.78 -5.08
CA GLY A 65 -6.63 -1.76 -6.35
C GLY A 65 -6.41 -2.99 -7.24
N ILE A 66 -6.94 -2.88 -8.47
CA ILE A 66 -6.79 -3.90 -9.53
C ILE A 66 -6.20 -3.28 -10.79
N PHE A 67 -5.49 -4.07 -11.59
CA PHE A 67 -4.91 -3.57 -12.82
C PHE A 67 -5.92 -3.49 -13.96
N LYS A 68 -5.95 -2.34 -14.65
CA LYS A 68 -6.57 -2.17 -15.97
C LYS A 68 -5.66 -1.33 -16.86
N GLU A 69 -5.24 -1.91 -17.97
CA GLU A 69 -4.25 -1.34 -18.88
C GLU A 69 -4.60 0.09 -19.34
N HIS A 70 -5.86 0.35 -19.69
CA HIS A 70 -6.30 1.64 -20.22
C HIS A 70 -6.28 2.79 -19.20
N ASP A 71 -6.29 2.49 -17.90
CA ASP A 71 -6.21 3.50 -16.83
C ASP A 71 -4.83 3.56 -16.19
N PHE A 72 -3.98 2.55 -16.39
CA PHE A 72 -2.70 2.44 -15.69
C PHE A 72 -1.78 3.66 -15.91
N THR A 73 -1.71 4.18 -17.13
CA THR A 73 -0.85 5.31 -17.50
C THR A 73 -1.50 6.68 -17.28
N ARG A 74 -2.71 6.72 -16.72
CA ARG A 74 -3.44 7.95 -16.42
C ARG A 74 -3.06 8.50 -15.05
N GLY A 75 -3.38 9.77 -14.81
CA GLY A 75 -3.39 10.31 -13.44
C GLY A 75 -4.67 9.92 -12.69
N HIS A 76 -4.82 10.45 -11.49
CA HIS A 76 -6.03 10.33 -10.67
C HIS A 76 -7.01 11.46 -10.99
N PHE A 77 -7.76 11.29 -12.07
CA PHE A 77 -8.64 12.31 -12.63
C PHE A 77 -10.04 12.30 -12.03
N GLU A 78 -10.42 11.23 -11.35
CA GLU A 78 -11.77 11.00 -10.84
C GLU A 78 -12.17 12.11 -9.86
N ARG A 79 -13.39 12.63 -10.02
CA ARG A 79 -13.94 13.66 -9.14
C ARG A 79 -15.34 13.31 -8.67
N MET A 80 -15.58 13.58 -7.39
CA MET A 80 -16.92 13.45 -6.83
C MET A 80 -17.82 14.58 -7.33
N PRO A 81 -19.10 14.29 -7.64
CA PRO A 81 -19.73 12.97 -7.62
C PRO A 81 -19.25 12.08 -8.77
N TYR A 82 -18.82 10.84 -8.45
CA TYR A 82 -18.36 9.90 -9.47
C TYR A 82 -19.48 9.47 -10.41
N ASN A 83 -19.19 9.41 -11.71
CA ASN A 83 -20.02 8.69 -12.66
C ASN A 83 -19.72 7.17 -12.66
N ASP A 84 -20.52 6.38 -13.37
CA ASP A 84 -20.38 4.91 -13.44
C ASP A 84 -18.99 4.42 -13.90
N SER A 85 -18.32 5.19 -14.74
CA SER A 85 -16.96 4.88 -15.19
C SER A 85 -15.94 5.20 -14.10
N GLU A 86 -16.05 6.36 -13.48
CA GLU A 86 -15.15 6.82 -12.41
C GLU A 86 -15.26 5.94 -11.17
N MET A 87 -16.46 5.45 -10.85
CA MET A 87 -16.68 4.47 -9.79
C MET A 87 -15.87 3.18 -9.99
N ARG A 88 -15.52 2.84 -11.25
CA ARG A 88 -14.65 1.71 -11.56
C ARG A 88 -13.18 2.12 -11.60
N SER A 89 -12.86 3.24 -12.25
CA SER A 89 -11.47 3.64 -12.47
C SER A 89 -10.77 4.13 -11.20
N ILE A 90 -11.50 4.61 -10.19
CA ILE A 90 -10.95 5.10 -8.91
C ILE A 90 -10.15 4.04 -8.14
N TYR A 91 -10.49 2.77 -8.26
CA TYR A 91 -9.76 1.67 -7.61
C TYR A 91 -8.80 0.96 -8.56
N HIS A 92 -8.64 1.42 -9.81
CA HIS A 92 -7.64 0.85 -10.70
C HIS A 92 -6.25 1.33 -10.28
N THR A 93 -5.27 0.43 -10.31
CA THR A 93 -3.87 0.76 -10.00
C THR A 93 -3.31 1.76 -11.01
N ARG A 94 -2.52 2.74 -10.57
CA ARG A 94 -1.82 3.71 -11.44
C ARG A 94 -0.32 3.46 -11.52
N GLN A 95 0.28 3.84 -12.64
CA GLN A 95 1.72 3.79 -12.87
C GLN A 95 2.47 4.63 -11.83
N PHE A 96 1.90 5.77 -11.43
CA PHE A 96 2.48 6.63 -10.39
C PHE A 96 2.68 5.88 -9.06
N ASP A 97 1.65 5.17 -8.60
CA ASP A 97 1.70 4.42 -7.35
C ASP A 97 2.72 3.27 -7.42
N MET A 98 2.78 2.57 -8.55
CA MET A 98 3.77 1.50 -8.78
C MET A 98 5.20 2.04 -8.88
N ALA A 99 5.40 3.20 -9.51
CA ALA A 99 6.71 3.84 -9.61
C ALA A 99 7.26 4.22 -8.24
N LYS A 100 6.41 4.73 -7.34
CA LYS A 100 6.80 4.97 -5.94
C LYS A 100 7.24 3.68 -5.24
N LEU A 101 6.45 2.61 -5.36
CA LEU A 101 6.75 1.33 -4.73
C LEU A 101 8.05 0.72 -5.27
N GLY A 102 8.35 0.89 -6.56
CA GLY A 102 9.59 0.40 -7.17
C GLY A 102 10.88 1.08 -6.67
N LEU A 103 10.78 2.16 -5.88
CA LEU A 103 11.94 2.83 -5.24
C LEU A 103 12.19 2.38 -3.80
N LEU A 104 11.33 1.52 -3.25
CA LEU A 104 11.49 0.94 -1.93
C LEU A 104 12.66 -0.04 -1.90
N GLU A 105 13.21 -0.21 -0.70
CA GLU A 105 14.00 -1.39 -0.37
C GLU A 105 13.10 -2.62 -0.26
N SER A 106 13.71 -3.81 -0.27
CA SER A 106 13.00 -5.09 -0.13
C SER A 106 12.22 -5.13 1.18
N PRO A 107 10.87 -5.12 1.17
CA PRO A 107 10.09 -5.26 2.39
C PRO A 107 10.01 -6.73 2.78
N THR A 108 9.85 -7.01 4.08
CA THR A 108 9.67 -8.38 4.56
C THR A 108 8.35 -8.97 4.05
N VAL A 109 7.28 -8.18 4.10
CA VAL A 109 5.95 -8.55 3.63
C VAL A 109 5.48 -7.56 2.57
N PHE A 110 4.92 -8.06 1.48
CA PHE A 110 4.22 -7.25 0.50
C PHE A 110 2.76 -7.71 0.35
N MET A 111 1.84 -6.76 0.28
CA MET A 111 0.41 -7.02 0.12
C MET A 111 -0.13 -6.41 -1.17
N SER A 112 -0.90 -7.16 -1.94
CA SER A 112 -1.65 -6.65 -3.08
C SER A 112 -3.04 -7.27 -3.14
N HIS A 113 -4.04 -6.58 -3.66
CA HIS A 113 -5.35 -7.22 -3.83
C HIS A 113 -5.31 -8.22 -5.01
N ASP A 114 -4.84 -7.75 -6.16
CA ASP A 114 -4.66 -8.56 -7.36
C ASP A 114 -3.38 -9.42 -7.30
N TRP A 115 -3.30 -10.47 -8.11
CA TRP A 115 -2.14 -11.36 -8.16
C TRP A 115 -1.04 -10.77 -9.07
N PRO A 116 0.26 -11.01 -8.80
CA PRO A 116 1.29 -10.79 -9.80
C PRO A 116 1.03 -11.64 -11.06
N LEU A 117 1.23 -11.05 -12.24
CA LEU A 117 1.04 -11.76 -13.52
C LEU A 117 1.84 -13.06 -13.56
N GLY A 118 1.19 -14.16 -13.93
CA GLY A 118 1.88 -15.44 -14.16
C GLY A 118 2.33 -16.17 -12.89
N ILE A 119 1.97 -15.67 -11.70
CA ILE A 119 2.36 -16.29 -10.42
C ILE A 119 1.84 -17.72 -10.27
N GLU A 120 0.76 -18.07 -10.99
CA GLU A 120 0.21 -19.42 -11.02
C GLU A 120 1.21 -20.46 -11.52
N ARG A 121 2.19 -20.07 -12.34
CA ARG A 121 3.21 -20.98 -12.90
C ARG A 121 4.26 -21.41 -11.85
N TYR A 122 4.28 -20.75 -10.70
CA TYR A 122 5.23 -20.98 -9.61
C TYR A 122 4.65 -21.83 -8.47
N GLY A 123 3.49 -22.45 -8.68
CA GLY A 123 2.82 -23.35 -7.73
C GLY A 123 2.20 -24.57 -8.43
N ASP A 124 1.20 -25.20 -7.81
CA ASP A 124 0.47 -26.32 -8.40
C ASP A 124 -0.60 -25.84 -9.40
N LEU A 125 -0.16 -25.51 -10.61
CA LEU A 125 -1.02 -25.04 -11.69
C LEU A 125 -2.10 -26.07 -12.08
N GLU A 126 -1.77 -27.37 -12.06
CA GLU A 126 -2.72 -28.42 -12.38
C GLU A 126 -3.86 -28.47 -11.37
N TRP A 127 -3.56 -28.34 -10.08
CA TRP A 127 -4.57 -28.19 -9.04
C TRP A 127 -5.39 -26.92 -9.22
N LEU A 128 -4.76 -25.78 -9.50
CA LEU A 128 -5.48 -24.52 -9.71
C LEU A 128 -6.50 -24.64 -10.84
N LEU A 129 -6.11 -25.19 -11.98
CA LEU A 129 -6.98 -25.38 -13.15
C LEU A 129 -8.05 -26.46 -12.96
N ARG A 130 -7.88 -27.38 -11.99
CA ARG A 130 -8.95 -28.29 -11.55
C ARG A 130 -9.98 -27.56 -10.70
N VAL A 131 -9.56 -26.71 -9.77
CA VAL A 131 -10.45 -25.96 -8.87
C VAL A 131 -11.12 -24.78 -9.59
N LYS A 132 -10.41 -24.14 -10.52
CA LYS A 132 -10.84 -22.97 -11.30
C LYS A 132 -10.58 -23.20 -12.81
N PRO A 133 -11.39 -24.04 -13.49
CA PRO A 133 -11.19 -24.32 -14.91
C PRO A 133 -11.26 -23.10 -15.82
N PHE A 134 -11.97 -22.04 -15.40
CA PHE A 134 -12.12 -20.79 -16.15
C PHE A 134 -10.82 -19.99 -16.29
N PHE A 135 -9.78 -20.30 -15.50
CA PHE A 135 -8.47 -19.66 -15.65
C PHE A 135 -7.65 -20.22 -16.81
N ARG A 136 -8.08 -21.33 -17.46
CA ARG A 136 -7.30 -21.95 -18.55
C ARG A 136 -6.96 -20.95 -19.65
N ASP A 137 -7.95 -20.21 -20.13
CA ASP A 137 -7.76 -19.24 -21.21
C ASP A 137 -6.79 -18.12 -20.77
N GLU A 138 -6.95 -17.58 -19.57
CA GLU A 138 -6.08 -16.50 -19.05
C GLU A 138 -4.64 -16.99 -18.81
N VAL A 139 -4.46 -18.23 -18.36
CA VAL A 139 -3.14 -18.85 -18.17
C VAL A 139 -2.48 -19.14 -19.52
N GLU A 140 -3.22 -19.63 -20.51
CA GLU A 140 -2.69 -19.88 -21.86
C GLU A 140 -2.24 -18.57 -22.54
N HIS A 141 -2.99 -17.49 -22.37
CA HIS A 141 -2.67 -16.18 -22.94
C HIS A 141 -1.75 -15.32 -22.06
N ASN A 142 -1.32 -15.83 -20.89
CA ASN A 142 -0.49 -15.13 -19.92
C ASN A 142 -1.07 -13.76 -19.50
N SER A 143 -2.37 -13.74 -19.19
CA SER A 143 -3.12 -12.55 -18.77
C SER A 143 -3.71 -12.65 -17.36
N LEU A 144 -3.48 -13.77 -16.64
CA LEU A 144 -3.94 -13.95 -15.27
C LEU A 144 -3.10 -13.10 -14.30
N GLY A 145 -3.72 -12.08 -13.71
CA GLY A 145 -3.10 -11.17 -12.75
C GLY A 145 -2.58 -9.86 -13.35
N SER A 146 -1.70 -9.20 -12.62
CA SER A 146 -1.28 -7.82 -12.84
C SER A 146 0.19 -7.73 -13.29
N PRO A 147 0.45 -7.28 -14.54
CA PRO A 147 1.80 -7.05 -15.03
C PRO A 147 2.66 -6.10 -14.15
N PRO A 148 2.15 -4.95 -13.65
CA PRO A 148 2.97 -4.09 -12.80
C PRO A 148 3.30 -4.73 -11.45
N LEU A 149 2.43 -5.58 -10.90
CA LEU A 149 2.75 -6.32 -9.67
C LEU A 149 3.83 -7.39 -9.88
N TRP A 150 3.85 -8.04 -11.06
CA TRP A 150 4.96 -8.93 -11.42
C TRP A 150 6.29 -8.16 -11.48
N ASN A 151 6.29 -6.99 -12.11
CA ASN A 151 7.47 -6.13 -12.15
C ASN A 151 7.93 -5.74 -10.73
N LEU A 152 7.02 -5.32 -9.86
CA LEU A 152 7.34 -5.02 -8.46
C LEU A 152 7.88 -6.23 -7.69
N LEU A 153 7.34 -7.43 -7.91
CA LEU A 153 7.84 -8.66 -7.28
C LEU A 153 9.30 -8.92 -7.65
N GLN A 154 9.67 -8.68 -8.92
CA GLN A 154 11.04 -8.86 -9.41
C GLN A 154 12.01 -7.79 -8.88
N ILE A 155 11.53 -6.55 -8.70
CA ILE A 155 12.34 -5.45 -8.14
C ILE A 155 12.53 -5.61 -6.63
N LEU A 156 11.43 -5.76 -5.90
CA LEU A 156 11.42 -5.71 -4.44
C LEU A 156 11.82 -7.02 -3.80
N LYS A 157 11.58 -8.17 -4.45
CA LYS A 157 11.93 -9.51 -3.97
C LYS A 157 11.58 -9.73 -2.48
N PRO A 158 10.35 -9.41 -2.02
CA PRO A 158 10.01 -9.51 -0.61
C PRO A 158 10.04 -10.96 -0.13
N ARG A 159 10.23 -11.20 1.17
CA ARG A 159 10.20 -12.58 1.70
C ARG A 159 8.82 -13.22 1.49
N TYR A 160 7.77 -12.45 1.78
CA TYR A 160 6.39 -12.90 1.67
C TYR A 160 5.56 -11.97 0.79
N TRP A 161 4.74 -12.55 -0.08
CA TRP A 161 3.76 -11.81 -0.88
C TRP A 161 2.36 -12.36 -0.66
N PHE A 162 1.44 -11.52 -0.22
CA PHE A 162 0.05 -11.90 0.01
C PHE A 162 -0.89 -11.25 -0.99
N SER A 163 -1.77 -12.06 -1.59
CA SER A 163 -2.81 -11.57 -2.49
C SER A 163 -4.20 -12.13 -2.20
N ALA A 164 -5.22 -11.54 -2.82
CA ALA A 164 -6.60 -11.96 -2.68
C ALA A 164 -7.28 -12.02 -4.06
N HIS A 165 -8.45 -11.36 -4.21
CA HIS A 165 -9.21 -11.18 -5.44
C HIS A 165 -9.79 -12.43 -6.14
N LEU A 166 -9.00 -13.47 -6.42
CA LEU A 166 -9.41 -14.64 -7.23
C LEU A 166 -10.24 -15.70 -6.47
N HIS A 167 -10.52 -15.44 -5.19
CA HIS A 167 -11.33 -16.28 -4.29
C HIS A 167 -10.87 -17.74 -4.21
N VAL A 168 -9.56 -17.97 -4.29
CA VAL A 168 -8.96 -19.29 -4.18
C VAL A 168 -7.71 -19.17 -3.30
N GLN A 169 -7.55 -20.11 -2.39
CA GLN A 169 -6.29 -20.21 -1.65
C GLN A 169 -5.25 -20.85 -2.57
N TYR A 170 -4.09 -20.21 -2.73
CA TYR A 170 -3.05 -20.70 -3.61
C TYR A 170 -1.68 -20.34 -3.09
N ALA A 171 -0.77 -21.30 -3.06
CA ALA A 171 0.61 -21.08 -2.65
C ALA A 171 1.54 -21.25 -3.85
N ALA A 172 2.52 -20.36 -3.96
CA ALA A 172 3.54 -20.41 -4.99
C ALA A 172 4.89 -19.97 -4.39
N CYS A 173 5.99 -20.37 -5.03
CA CYS A 173 7.34 -19.96 -4.62
C CYS A 173 8.11 -19.44 -5.82
N VAL A 174 8.49 -18.17 -5.77
CA VAL A 174 9.32 -17.54 -6.79
C VAL A 174 10.75 -17.53 -6.29
N ARG A 175 11.64 -18.28 -6.94
CA ARG A 175 13.08 -18.20 -6.70
C ARG A 175 13.63 -17.02 -7.48
N HIS A 176 14.31 -16.12 -6.78
CA HIS A 176 15.02 -15.03 -7.40
C HIS A 176 16.38 -15.53 -7.84
N ALA A 177 16.75 -15.31 -9.10
CA ALA A 177 18.12 -15.57 -9.51
C ALA A 177 19.02 -14.62 -8.72
N ASN A 178 20.04 -15.19 -8.05
CA ASN A 178 21.20 -14.41 -7.68
C ASN A 178 21.86 -14.03 -9.01
N GLU A 179 21.71 -12.79 -9.44
CA GLU A 179 22.50 -12.26 -10.56
C GLU A 179 23.94 -12.07 -10.10
N SER A 180 24.63 -13.18 -9.83
CA SER A 180 26.08 -13.29 -9.98
C SER A 180 26.37 -13.57 -11.45
N ASN A 181 26.08 -12.59 -12.32
CA ASN A 181 26.61 -12.51 -13.69
C ASN A 181 26.36 -11.11 -14.26
N ALA A 182 27.38 -10.26 -14.11
CA ALA A 182 27.90 -9.38 -15.16
C ALA A 182 26.90 -8.75 -16.14
N GLU A 183 26.11 -7.78 -15.67
CA GLU A 183 25.86 -6.49 -16.32
C GLU A 183 25.17 -5.49 -15.37
N ALA A 184 25.52 -5.57 -14.07
CA ALA A 184 25.37 -4.41 -13.20
C ALA A 184 26.26 -3.31 -13.78
N ILE A 185 25.60 -2.26 -14.28
CA ILE A 185 26.16 -0.93 -14.56
C ILE A 185 27.33 -0.69 -13.60
N ASN A 186 28.54 -0.51 -14.13
CA ASN A 186 29.75 -0.20 -13.36
C ASN A 186 29.44 0.89 -12.34
N ILE A 187 29.35 0.47 -11.09
CA ILE A 187 29.29 1.30 -9.90
C ILE A 187 30.71 1.86 -9.69
N CYS A 188 30.79 3.11 -9.25
CA CYS A 188 31.97 3.84 -8.75
C CYS A 188 33.18 4.01 -9.69
N ASP A 189 33.26 5.18 -10.33
CA ASP A 189 34.55 5.82 -10.67
C ASP A 189 34.79 6.96 -9.67
N SER A 190 34.89 6.60 -8.39
CA SER A 190 35.32 7.47 -7.31
C SER A 190 36.23 6.67 -6.40
N ASP A 191 37.51 7.02 -6.41
CA ASP A 191 38.60 6.48 -5.60
C ASP A 191 38.38 6.74 -4.09
N ASP A 192 37.43 6.04 -3.46
CA ASP A 192 37.31 5.98 -2.01
C ASP A 192 37.04 4.51 -1.57
N ASP A 193 37.93 3.98 -0.71
CA ASP A 193 38.01 2.60 -0.21
C ASP A 193 36.86 2.16 0.73
N ASP A 194 35.60 2.45 0.39
CA ASP A 194 34.44 1.89 1.12
C ASP A 194 33.72 0.85 0.25
N GLU A 195 33.77 -0.44 0.64
CA GLU A 195 33.04 -1.51 -0.02
C GLU A 195 31.52 -1.17 -0.09
N PRO A 196 30.86 -1.34 -1.25
CA PRO A 196 29.43 -1.07 -1.35
C PRO A 196 28.64 -2.10 -0.54
N ALA A 197 27.89 -1.63 0.46
CA ALA A 197 27.01 -2.46 1.26
C ALA A 197 25.98 -3.20 0.38
N VAL A 198 26.16 -4.51 0.23
CA VAL A 198 25.19 -5.40 -0.44
C VAL A 198 23.98 -5.54 0.48
N ILE A 199 22.85 -4.93 0.10
CA ILE A 199 21.58 -5.11 0.82
C ILE A 199 21.17 -6.58 0.67
N PRO A 200 20.93 -7.34 1.76
CA PRO A 200 20.56 -8.75 1.66
C PRO A 200 19.16 -8.87 1.07
N MET A 201 19.07 -9.17 -0.23
CA MET A 201 17.83 -9.53 -0.90
C MET A 201 17.44 -10.97 -0.55
N HIS A 202 16.14 -11.24 -0.49
CA HIS A 202 15.67 -12.61 -0.28
C HIS A 202 15.90 -13.46 -1.54
N GLU A 203 16.40 -14.69 -1.36
CA GLU A 203 16.62 -15.64 -2.46
C GLU A 203 15.31 -16.17 -3.06
N GLN A 204 14.20 -16.07 -2.31
CA GLN A 204 12.88 -16.46 -2.78
C GLN A 204 11.78 -15.61 -2.14
N THR A 205 10.68 -15.44 -2.87
CA THR A 205 9.41 -14.93 -2.36
C THR A 205 8.42 -16.08 -2.20
N ASP A 206 7.90 -16.25 -1.00
CA ASP A 206 6.80 -17.17 -0.72
C ASP A 206 5.48 -16.42 -0.95
N PHE A 207 4.74 -16.83 -1.98
CA PHE A 207 3.47 -16.23 -2.36
C PHE A 207 2.30 -17.02 -1.77
N MET A 208 1.33 -16.30 -1.20
CA MET A 208 0.08 -16.87 -0.71
C MET A 208 -1.11 -16.01 -1.12
N ALA A 209 -2.00 -16.58 -1.91
CA ALA A 209 -3.31 -16.02 -2.16
C ALA A 209 -4.34 -16.57 -1.19
N LEU A 210 -5.26 -15.71 -0.75
CA LEU A 210 -6.35 -16.07 0.16
C LEU A 210 -7.71 -16.02 -0.56
N SER A 211 -8.63 -16.86 -0.09
CA SER A 211 -10.02 -16.86 -0.55
C SER A 211 -10.87 -15.79 0.17
N LYS A 212 -12.12 -15.62 -0.26
CA LYS A 212 -13.09 -14.77 0.42
C LYS A 212 -13.49 -15.34 1.77
N CYS A 213 -13.77 -14.45 2.74
CA CYS A 213 -14.29 -14.76 4.07
C CYS A 213 -15.60 -15.56 4.00
N THR A 214 -15.47 -16.88 3.93
CA THR A 214 -16.57 -17.85 3.81
C THR A 214 -16.26 -19.03 4.71
N ARG A 215 -17.30 -19.69 5.25
CA ARG A 215 -17.17 -20.77 6.25
C ARG A 215 -16.24 -21.94 5.86
N ARG A 216 -15.97 -22.13 4.56
CA ARG A 216 -15.13 -23.22 4.03
C ARG A 216 -13.96 -22.73 3.17
N GLY A 217 -13.78 -21.41 3.06
CA GLY A 217 -12.69 -20.84 2.28
C GLY A 217 -11.40 -20.79 3.10
N GLY A 218 -10.26 -21.03 2.46
CA GLY A 218 -8.94 -20.68 3.01
C GLY A 218 -8.73 -19.16 2.98
N PHE A 219 -9.53 -18.43 3.77
CA PHE A 219 -9.52 -16.96 3.82
C PHE A 219 -8.59 -16.40 4.90
N LEU A 220 -8.12 -17.26 5.81
CA LEU A 220 -7.28 -16.90 6.93
C LEU A 220 -6.05 -17.79 6.93
N HIS A 221 -4.88 -17.16 7.04
CA HIS A 221 -3.59 -17.83 7.13
C HIS A 221 -2.82 -17.21 8.29
N PHE A 222 -2.26 -18.08 9.13
CA PHE A 222 -1.37 -17.69 10.22
C PHE A 222 0.03 -18.14 9.87
N PHE A 223 0.99 -17.26 10.09
CA PHE A 223 2.40 -17.51 9.86
C PHE A 223 3.20 -16.69 10.86
N ASP A 224 4.40 -17.18 11.16
CA ASP A 224 5.31 -16.55 12.10
C ASP A 224 6.40 -15.80 11.34
N VAL A 225 6.69 -14.58 11.77
CA VAL A 225 7.78 -13.76 11.25
C VAL A 225 8.61 -13.28 12.43
N PRO A 226 9.94 -13.50 12.43
CA PRO A 226 10.81 -12.95 13.47
C PRO A 226 10.71 -11.43 13.48
N SER A 227 10.47 -10.86 14.66
CA SER A 227 10.42 -9.42 14.87
C SER A 227 11.64 -8.98 15.69
N PRO A 228 12.29 -7.85 15.32
CA PRO A 228 13.30 -7.22 16.18
C PRO A 228 12.76 -6.85 17.58
N GLU A 229 11.45 -6.71 17.71
CA GLU A 229 10.75 -6.37 18.94
C GLU A 229 10.22 -7.62 19.69
N ASP A 230 10.50 -8.84 19.24
CA ASP A 230 10.01 -10.09 19.86
C ASP A 230 10.32 -10.15 21.36
N ALA A 231 11.51 -9.71 21.78
CA ALA A 231 11.87 -9.67 23.20
C ALA A 231 10.96 -8.73 24.01
N LEU A 232 10.55 -7.59 23.45
CA LEU A 232 9.64 -6.63 24.08
C LEU A 232 8.19 -7.15 24.08
N LEU A 233 7.76 -7.74 22.96
CA LEU A 233 6.42 -8.30 22.80
C LEU A 233 6.19 -9.49 23.75
N ASN A 234 7.22 -10.31 24.00
CA ASN A 234 7.15 -11.48 24.88
C ASN A 234 7.33 -11.16 26.38
N PHE A 235 7.86 -9.98 26.75
CA PHE A 235 8.17 -9.64 28.15
C PHE A 235 6.93 -9.27 28.98
N ARG A 236 5.80 -8.89 28.36
CA ARG A 236 4.58 -8.50 29.07
C ARG A 236 3.78 -9.73 29.54
N GLY A 237 4.06 -10.20 30.75
CA GLY A 237 3.36 -11.31 31.41
C GLY A 237 1.97 -11.01 31.99
N SER A 238 1.26 -9.94 31.57
CA SER A 238 0.02 -9.48 32.22
C SER A 238 -1.29 -10.06 31.67
N GLY A 239 -1.26 -11.04 30.75
CA GLY A 239 -2.48 -11.62 30.16
C GLY A 239 -3.18 -10.72 29.12
N ASP A 240 -2.89 -9.42 29.12
CA ASP A 240 -3.31 -8.48 28.08
C ASP A 240 -2.39 -8.56 26.85
N ARG A 241 -3.00 -8.50 25.66
CA ARG A 241 -2.28 -8.49 24.38
C ARG A 241 -1.42 -7.21 24.27
N PRO A 242 -0.12 -7.30 23.98
CA PRO A 242 0.73 -6.11 23.85
C PRO A 242 0.27 -5.26 22.64
N GLU A 243 0.32 -3.94 22.80
CA GLU A 243 0.13 -3.03 21.67
C GLU A 243 1.37 -3.09 20.77
N VAL A 244 1.15 -3.49 19.52
CA VAL A 244 2.22 -3.58 18.52
C VAL A 244 2.50 -2.18 17.96
N SER A 245 3.78 -1.83 17.87
CA SER A 245 4.23 -0.58 17.27
C SER A 245 3.77 -0.48 15.81
N LEU A 246 3.33 0.70 15.40
CA LEU A 246 3.01 1.00 14.00
C LEU A 246 3.70 2.32 13.65
N ARG A 247 4.72 2.28 12.79
CA ARG A 247 5.52 3.44 12.44
C ARG A 247 5.49 3.68 10.94
N PHE A 248 5.63 4.93 10.53
CA PHE A 248 5.88 5.27 9.14
C PHE A 248 7.27 4.82 8.73
N ASN A 249 7.39 4.19 7.56
CA ASN A 249 8.69 3.86 7.00
C ASN A 249 9.36 5.13 6.44
N LYS A 250 10.56 5.45 6.94
CA LYS A 250 11.28 6.69 6.55
C LYS A 250 11.51 6.81 5.05
N ARG A 251 11.96 5.72 4.40
CA ARG A 251 12.23 5.69 2.95
C ARG A 251 10.95 5.94 2.16
N TRP A 252 9.82 5.39 2.59
CA TRP A 252 8.52 5.66 1.97
C TRP A 252 8.09 7.12 2.07
N LEU A 253 8.32 7.77 3.22
CA LEU A 253 8.07 9.20 3.39
C LEU A 253 8.97 10.02 2.44
N ALA A 254 10.25 9.68 2.33
CA ALA A 254 11.20 10.32 1.43
C ALA A 254 10.82 10.15 -0.06
N ILE A 255 10.44 8.94 -0.48
CA ILE A 255 9.91 8.64 -1.82
C ILE A 255 8.66 9.48 -2.08
N THR A 256 7.74 9.53 -1.12
CA THR A 256 6.50 10.30 -1.26
C THR A 256 6.78 11.78 -1.44
N LYS A 257 7.77 12.34 -0.71
CA LYS A 257 8.21 13.73 -0.89
C LYS A 257 8.82 13.96 -2.26
N ALA A 258 9.79 13.13 -2.66
CA ALA A 258 10.52 13.27 -3.91
C ALA A 258 9.61 13.15 -5.15
N LEU A 259 8.57 12.31 -5.08
CA LEU A 259 7.65 12.10 -6.20
C LEU A 259 6.41 13.00 -6.16
N HIS A 260 6.22 13.80 -5.12
CA HIS A 260 5.07 14.71 -4.98
C HIS A 260 4.87 15.63 -6.21
N PRO A 261 5.91 16.23 -6.82
CA PRO A 261 5.73 17.07 -8.01
C PRO A 261 5.15 16.36 -9.24
N TYR A 262 5.19 15.02 -9.28
CA TYR A 262 4.68 14.22 -10.39
C TYR A 262 3.28 13.67 -10.12
N PHE A 263 2.69 13.92 -8.95
CA PHE A 263 1.32 13.51 -8.66
C PHE A 263 0.35 14.23 -9.61
N SER A 264 -0.40 13.49 -10.42
CA SER A 264 -1.34 14.08 -11.38
C SER A 264 -2.78 13.83 -10.97
N LEU A 265 -3.53 14.92 -10.93
CA LEU A 265 -4.95 14.98 -10.68
C LEU A 265 -5.77 15.07 -11.98
N THR A 266 -5.16 14.80 -13.13
CA THR A 266 -5.77 14.88 -14.46
C THR A 266 -5.65 13.56 -15.22
N HIS A 267 -6.33 13.41 -16.35
CA HIS A 267 -6.25 12.18 -17.16
C HIS A 267 -4.82 11.88 -17.62
N ARG A 268 -4.00 12.92 -17.84
CA ARG A 268 -2.62 12.75 -18.28
C ARG A 268 -1.70 12.69 -17.07
N GLN A 269 -1.02 11.56 -16.89
CA GLN A 269 0.02 11.45 -15.89
C GLN A 269 1.19 12.38 -16.24
N THR A 270 1.67 13.14 -15.25
CA THR A 270 2.91 13.91 -15.36
C THR A 270 4.06 12.93 -15.58
N SER A 271 4.95 13.21 -16.54
CA SER A 271 6.07 12.33 -16.86
C SER A 271 6.92 12.08 -15.63
N ILE A 272 7.04 10.81 -15.24
CA ILE A 272 7.83 10.38 -14.08
C ILE A 272 9.25 10.10 -14.58
N PRO A 273 10.29 10.74 -14.03
CA PRO A 273 11.67 10.43 -14.38
C PRO A 273 11.99 8.95 -14.09
N PRO A 274 12.96 8.37 -14.81
CA PRO A 274 13.40 7.02 -14.52
C PRO A 274 14.00 6.92 -13.10
N ALA A 275 13.92 5.73 -12.51
CA ALA A 275 14.28 5.51 -11.11
C ALA A 275 15.68 6.02 -10.72
N HIS A 276 16.67 5.91 -11.62
CA HIS A 276 18.04 6.35 -11.34
C HIS A 276 18.17 7.88 -11.16
N GLU A 277 17.34 8.68 -11.85
CA GLU A 277 17.30 10.14 -11.69
C GLU A 277 16.62 10.56 -10.38
N LEU A 278 15.66 9.76 -9.91
CA LEU A 278 14.93 10.02 -8.66
C LEU A 278 15.76 9.68 -7.40
N ARG A 279 16.79 8.84 -7.51
CA ARG A 279 17.61 8.40 -6.36
C ARG A 279 18.16 9.55 -5.55
N ALA A 280 18.75 10.55 -6.20
CA ALA A 280 19.35 11.69 -5.52
C ALA A 280 18.29 12.52 -4.76
N ALA A 281 17.09 12.68 -5.34
CA ALA A 281 15.99 13.40 -4.71
C ALA A 281 15.41 12.63 -3.50
N VAL A 282 15.30 11.31 -3.62
CA VAL A 282 14.88 10.44 -2.50
C VAL A 282 15.90 10.49 -1.37
N GLU A 283 17.19 10.38 -1.67
CA GLU A 283 18.26 10.40 -0.66
C GLU A 283 18.32 11.76 0.06
N ALA A 284 18.22 12.86 -0.68
CA ALA A 284 18.14 14.20 -0.10
C ALA A 284 16.92 14.35 0.82
N SER A 285 15.77 13.83 0.41
CA SER A 285 14.54 13.86 1.22
C SER A 285 14.64 12.99 2.48
N LEU A 286 15.32 11.84 2.38
CA LEU A 286 15.57 10.94 3.51
C LEU A 286 16.47 11.62 4.54
N LYS A 287 17.59 12.20 4.10
CA LYS A 287 18.51 12.93 4.97
C LYS A 287 17.84 14.08 5.70
N GLU A 288 17.04 14.89 5.01
CA GLU A 288 16.28 15.98 5.63
C GLU A 288 15.30 15.47 6.70
N LEU A 289 14.60 14.36 6.42
CA LEU A 289 13.69 13.73 7.38
C LEU A 289 14.46 13.25 8.61
N GLU A 290 15.62 12.61 8.44
CA GLU A 290 16.44 12.12 9.54
C GLU A 290 16.95 13.25 10.43
N GLU A 291 17.47 14.32 9.84
CA GLU A 291 17.90 15.52 10.57
C GLU A 291 16.74 16.12 11.38
N ARG A 292 15.53 16.21 10.79
CA ARG A 292 14.33 16.70 11.49
C ARG A 292 13.92 15.78 12.64
N THR A 293 13.96 14.45 12.44
CA THR A 293 13.61 13.48 13.49
C THR A 293 14.62 13.47 14.64
N LEU A 294 15.91 13.75 14.36
CA LEU A 294 16.95 13.87 15.39
C LEU A 294 16.84 15.16 16.22
N GLN A 295 16.43 16.25 15.58
CA GLN A 295 16.23 17.55 16.25
C GLN A 295 14.93 17.63 17.06
N SER A 296 13.99 16.71 16.80
CA SER A 296 12.75 16.55 17.57
C SER A 296 13.06 16.10 19.00
N SER A 297 13.44 17.05 19.85
CA SER A 297 13.71 16.86 21.28
C SER A 297 12.42 16.73 22.09
N VAL A 298 11.60 15.69 21.87
CA VAL A 298 10.35 15.54 22.65
C VAL A 298 9.98 14.07 22.90
N LEU A 299 9.38 13.86 24.08
CA LEU A 299 8.83 12.69 24.77
C LEU A 299 8.09 11.59 23.94
N SER A 300 7.96 11.71 22.62
CA SER A 300 7.16 10.84 21.76
C SER A 300 7.82 10.62 20.40
N ASP A 301 7.82 9.38 19.91
CA ASP A 301 8.39 9.02 18.61
C ASP A 301 7.65 9.72 17.45
N PRO A 302 8.32 10.59 16.66
CA PRO A 302 7.68 11.34 15.57
C PRO A 302 7.27 10.47 14.38
N LEU A 303 7.74 9.23 14.31
CA LEU A 303 7.37 8.29 13.25
C LEU A 303 6.26 7.32 13.68
N ASP A 304 5.86 7.31 14.95
CA ASP A 304 4.71 6.52 15.39
C ASP A 304 3.44 7.08 14.73
N VAL A 305 2.74 6.23 14.00
CA VAL A 305 1.53 6.60 13.28
C VAL A 305 0.47 7.15 14.23
N ARG A 306 0.38 6.63 15.46
CA ARG A 306 -0.58 7.10 16.47
C ARG A 306 -0.25 8.50 16.97
N ASN A 307 1.01 8.94 16.92
CA ASN A 307 1.37 10.31 17.33
C ASN A 307 1.03 11.35 16.25
N VAL A 308 0.89 10.92 14.99
CA VAL A 308 0.69 11.82 13.84
C VAL A 308 -0.75 11.80 13.34
N GLN A 309 -1.35 10.61 13.25
CA GLN A 309 -2.71 10.42 12.74
C GLN A 309 -3.61 9.83 13.82
N GLN A 310 -4.77 10.43 13.99
CA GLN A 310 -5.82 10.00 14.92
C GLN A 310 -7.11 9.77 14.14
N PHE A 311 -7.85 8.72 14.49
CA PHE A 311 -9.15 8.48 13.85
C PHE A 311 -10.13 9.61 14.19
N GLU A 312 -10.80 10.11 13.16
CA GLU A 312 -11.85 11.13 13.30
C GLU A 312 -13.02 10.83 12.35
N HIS A 313 -14.24 11.07 12.82
CA HIS A 313 -15.45 11.01 11.99
C HIS A 313 -15.50 12.19 11.03
N THR A 314 -15.01 12.01 9.81
CA THR A 314 -15.11 13.04 8.76
C THR A 314 -16.51 13.15 8.17
N ALA A 315 -17.32 12.09 8.23
CA ALA A 315 -18.66 12.01 7.64
C ALA A 315 -19.69 11.49 8.66
N PRO A 316 -21.00 11.75 8.45
CA PRO A 316 -22.05 11.19 9.29
C PRO A 316 -22.05 9.66 9.29
N VAL A 317 -22.33 9.06 10.45
CA VAL A 317 -22.48 7.61 10.59
C VAL A 317 -23.67 7.12 9.77
N HIS A 318 -23.45 6.11 8.95
CA HIS A 318 -24.52 5.45 8.21
C HIS A 318 -25.53 4.82 9.19
N SER A 319 -26.79 5.25 9.09
CA SER A 319 -27.90 4.66 9.85
C SER A 319 -28.85 3.93 8.89
N PRO A 320 -29.17 2.65 9.13
CA PRO A 320 -30.04 1.87 8.23
C PRO A 320 -31.47 2.44 8.16
N ASP A 321 -31.90 3.19 9.19
CA ASP A 321 -33.21 3.84 9.25
C ASP A 321 -33.27 5.15 8.45
N ILE A 322 -32.13 5.70 8.02
CA ILE A 322 -32.05 6.91 7.20
C ILE A 322 -31.87 6.47 5.75
N THR A 323 -32.98 6.35 5.03
CA THR A 323 -32.94 6.39 3.56
C THR A 323 -32.45 7.76 3.14
N MET A 324 -31.17 7.89 2.76
CA MET A 324 -30.63 9.10 2.14
C MET A 324 -31.29 9.27 0.76
N HIS A 325 -32.51 9.80 0.76
CA HIS A 325 -33.14 10.29 -0.44
C HIS A 325 -32.51 11.66 -0.76
N SER A 326 -31.87 11.76 -1.93
CA SER A 326 -31.66 12.99 -2.72
C SER A 326 -30.62 14.05 -2.31
N ALA A 327 -29.76 13.85 -1.31
CA ALA A 327 -28.63 14.77 -1.09
C ALA A 327 -27.42 14.36 -1.96
N PRO A 328 -26.79 15.29 -2.71
CA PRO A 328 -25.55 14.98 -3.42
C PRO A 328 -24.46 14.59 -2.40
N PRO A 329 -23.58 13.63 -2.73
CA PRO A 329 -22.54 13.20 -1.82
C PRO A 329 -21.61 14.38 -1.49
N ARG A 330 -21.34 14.57 -0.20
CA ARG A 330 -20.48 15.64 0.28
C ARG A 330 -19.02 15.20 0.23
N LEU A 331 -18.18 16.19 -0.01
CA LEU A 331 -16.74 16.10 0.03
C LEU A 331 -16.27 16.51 1.43
N TYR A 332 -15.37 15.72 2.02
CA TYR A 332 -14.87 15.93 3.38
C TYR A 332 -13.34 16.00 3.35
N ASP A 333 -12.80 17.09 3.89
CA ASP A 333 -11.36 17.18 4.13
C ASP A 333 -11.00 16.27 5.31
N ASN A 334 -9.95 15.46 5.16
CA ASN A 334 -9.53 14.53 6.21
C ASN A 334 -8.30 15.03 6.97
N PRO A 335 -8.39 15.26 8.29
CA PRO A 335 -7.28 15.80 9.07
C PRO A 335 -6.08 14.85 9.13
N GLN A 336 -6.29 13.54 9.00
CA GLN A 336 -5.20 12.56 8.96
C GLN A 336 -4.31 12.73 7.73
N THR A 337 -4.92 13.04 6.58
CA THR A 337 -4.19 13.32 5.33
C THR A 337 -3.41 14.62 5.45
N SER A 338 -4.00 15.65 6.06
CA SER A 338 -3.29 16.90 6.34
C SER A 338 -2.10 16.69 7.30
N ALA A 339 -2.27 15.88 8.35
CA ALA A 339 -1.19 15.56 9.28
C ALA A 339 -0.05 14.78 8.59
N PHE A 340 -0.38 13.83 7.71
CA PHE A 340 0.61 13.13 6.89
C PHE A 340 1.38 14.08 5.98
N CYS A 341 0.68 14.96 5.25
CA CYS A 341 1.32 15.96 4.38
C CYS A 341 2.25 16.89 5.17
N GLN A 342 1.86 17.30 6.38
CA GLN A 342 2.71 18.09 7.28
C GLN A 342 3.98 17.33 7.70
N LEU A 343 3.86 16.07 8.10
CA LEU A 343 5.00 15.21 8.45
C LEU A 343 6.00 15.09 7.30
N VAL A 344 5.50 14.90 6.07
CA VAL A 344 6.32 14.74 4.86
C VAL A 344 6.82 16.08 4.30
N CYS A 345 6.20 17.20 4.71
CA CYS A 345 6.43 18.55 4.19
C CYS A 345 6.10 18.67 2.70
N ILE A 346 4.88 18.27 2.34
CA ILE A 346 4.30 18.42 1.01
C ILE A 346 2.92 19.10 1.09
N ASP A 347 2.45 19.64 -0.03
CA ASP A 347 1.13 20.23 -0.10
C ASP A 347 0.04 19.15 -0.06
N ASN A 348 -1.06 19.43 0.64
CA ASN A 348 -2.22 18.56 0.61
C ASN A 348 -3.09 18.88 -0.63
N VAL A 349 -2.74 18.24 -1.75
CA VAL A 349 -3.44 18.37 -3.04
C VAL A 349 -4.85 17.76 -3.07
N LEU A 350 -5.26 17.06 -2.00
CA LEU A 350 -6.57 16.43 -1.89
C LEU A 350 -7.59 17.32 -1.20
N LEU A 351 -7.17 18.47 -0.65
CA LEU A 351 -8.07 19.45 -0.05
C LEU A 351 -9.07 19.97 -1.09
N HIS A 352 -10.35 19.94 -0.72
CA HIS A 352 -11.43 20.38 -1.59
C HIS A 352 -11.41 21.89 -1.85
N THR A 353 -10.84 22.67 -0.94
CA THR A 353 -10.61 24.12 -1.09
C THR A 353 -9.66 24.45 -2.25
N GLN A 354 -8.72 23.55 -2.60
CA GLN A 354 -7.79 23.74 -3.71
C GLN A 354 -8.31 23.19 -5.05
N MET A 355 -9.16 22.16 -5.03
CA MET A 355 -9.72 21.56 -6.25
C MET A 355 -10.68 22.51 -7.02
N SER A 356 -11.33 23.43 -6.32
CA SER A 356 -12.22 24.43 -6.94
C SER A 356 -11.48 25.50 -7.75
N ALA A 357 -10.20 25.76 -7.45
CA ALA A 357 -9.41 26.78 -8.15
C ALA A 357 -8.84 26.29 -9.49
N ASN A 358 -8.58 24.99 -9.62
CA ASN A 358 -8.05 24.37 -10.85
C ASN A 358 -9.14 23.89 -11.83
N ALA A 359 -10.42 23.94 -11.45
CA ALA A 359 -11.54 23.61 -12.32
C ALA A 359 -11.98 24.79 -13.23
N GLY A 360 -11.27 25.92 -13.17
CA GLY A 360 -11.60 27.17 -13.86
C GLY A 360 -10.66 27.59 -14.98
N VAL A 361 -9.88 26.68 -15.57
CA VAL A 361 -8.99 26.98 -16.72
C VAL A 361 -9.26 26.06 -17.90
#